data_AF-A0A3M5EQH5-F1
#
_entry.id   AF-A0A3M5EQH5-F1
#
_cell.length_a   1.000
_cell.length_b   1.000
_cell.length_c   1.000
_cell.angle_alpha   90.00
_cell.angle_beta   90.00
_cell.angle_gamma   90.00
#
_symmetry.space_group_name_H-M   'P 1'
#
loop_
_entity.id
_entity.type
_entity.pdbx_description
1 polymer ?
#
loop_
_entity_poly.entity_id
_entity_poly.type
_entity_poly.pdbx_seq_one_letter_code
_entity_poly.pdbx_strand_id
1 'polypeptide(L)' 'ETTALGVAYMAGLKAGFYRDLDDIASHWHLQRRFAAHMAEERRGELYAGWQNAVRRVRSEA' A
#
# COMPACT_ATOMS: atom_id res chain seq x y z
N GLU A 1 -4.82 -1.61 11.86
CA GLU A 1 -4.07 -0.34 11.83
C GLU A 1 -2.55 -0.54 11.78
N THR A 2 -1.98 -0.56 10.58
CA THR A 2 -0.52 -0.70 10.37
C THR A 2 0.25 0.53 10.85
N THR A 3 -0.37 1.70 10.89
CA THR A 3 0.25 2.94 11.39
C THR A 3 0.64 2.85 12.87
N ALA A 4 -0.32 2.50 13.74
CA ALA A 4 -0.06 2.33 15.17
C ALA A 4 0.92 1.18 15.44
N LEU A 5 0.77 0.08 14.68
CA LEU A 5 1.67 -1.06 14.75
C LEU A 5 3.12 -0.67 14.39
N GLY A 6 3.31 0.19 13.39
CA GLY A 6 4.62 0.70 13.01
C GLY A 6 5.30 1.50 14.13
N VAL A 7 4.55 2.37 14.81
CA VAL A 7 5.05 3.11 15.99
C VAL A 7 5.43 2.14 17.11
N ALA A 8 4.59 1.15 17.38
CA ALA A 8 4.86 0.12 18.40
C ALA A 8 6.12 -0.70 18.08
N TYR A 9 6.33 -1.10 16.82
CA TYR A 9 7.55 -1.80 16.40
C TYR A 9 8.81 -0.93 16.57
N MET A 10 8.76 0.34 16.19
CA MET A 10 9.90 1.26 16.37
C MET A 10 10.25 1.47 17.85
N ALA A 11 9.25 1.72 18.69
CA ALA A 11 9.46 1.87 20.13
C ALA A 11 9.98 0.57 20.76
N GLY A 12 9.40 -0.58 20.39
CA GLY A 12 9.81 -1.90 20.86
C GLY A 12 11.24 -2.25 20.46
N LEU A 13 11.65 -1.94 19.22
CA LEU A 13 13.02 -2.15 18.76
C LEU A 13 14.02 -1.33 19.57
N LYS A 14 13.72 -0.04 19.80
CA LYS A 14 14.59 0.84 20.60
C LYS A 14 14.67 0.38 22.06
N ALA A 15 13.59 -0.18 22.59
CA ALA A 15 13.51 -0.71 23.95
C ALA A 15 14.06 -2.15 24.10
N GLY A 16 14.51 -2.78 23.02
CA GLY A 16 15.07 -4.15 23.04
C GLY A 16 14.03 -5.27 23.13
N PHE A 17 12.74 -4.98 22.88
CA PHE A 17 11.69 -6.00 22.79
C PHE A 17 11.81 -6.86 21.53
N TYR A 18 12.35 -6.29 20.45
CA TYR A 18 12.63 -6.99 19.20
C TYR A 18 14.13 -6.96 18.95
N ARG A 19 14.68 -8.03 18.38
CA ARG A 19 16.13 -8.16 18.15
C ARG A 19 16.62 -7.27 16.99
N ASP A 20 15.86 -7.29 15.90
CA ASP A 20 16.18 -6.61 14.66
C ASP A 20 14.91 -6.45 13.80
N LEU A 21 15.08 -5.95 12.57
CA LEU A 21 13.98 -5.76 11.63
C LEU A 21 13.46 -7.08 11.04
N ASP A 22 14.27 -8.14 11.00
CA ASP A 22 13.84 -9.46 10.49
C ASP A 22 12.89 -10.14 11.49
N ASP A 23 13.17 -9.98 12.79
CA ASP A 23 12.28 -10.38 13.89
C ASP A 23 10.91 -9.70 13.73
N ILE A 24 10.90 -8.39 13.48
CA ILE A 24 9.68 -7.61 13.24
C ILE A 24 8.94 -8.09 11.98
N ALA A 25 9.67 -8.32 10.88
CA ALA A 25 9.10 -8.78 9.61
C ALA A 25 8.40 -10.14 9.74
N SER A 26 8.88 -11.02 10.62
CA SER A 26 8.29 -12.34 10.88
C SER A 26 6.86 -12.29 11.41
N HIS A 27 6.45 -11.17 12.03
CA HIS A 27 5.10 -10.98 12.56
C HIS A 27 4.07 -10.57 11.50
N TRP A 28 4.51 -10.26 10.26
CA TRP A 28 3.57 -9.96 9.20
C TRP A 28 2.84 -11.22 8.74
N HIS A 29 1.51 -11.13 8.67
CA HIS A 29 0.67 -12.22 8.19
C HIS A 29 -0.27 -11.74 7.09
N LEU A 30 -0.29 -12.47 5.98
CA LEU A 30 -1.20 -12.22 4.88
C LEU A 30 -2.64 -12.55 5.30
N GLN A 31 -3.49 -11.53 5.40
CA GLN A 31 -4.92 -11.76 5.63
C GLN A 31 -5.63 -12.23 4.35
N ARG A 32 -5.40 -11.53 3.23
CA ARG A 32 -6.04 -11.83 1.96
C ARG A 32 -5.20 -11.34 0.79
N ARG A 33 -5.16 -12.15 -0.27
CA ARG A 33 -4.61 -11.76 -1.58
C ARG A 33 -5.76 -11.63 -2.57
N PHE A 34 -5.77 -10.52 -3.31
CA PHE A 34 -6.68 -10.32 -4.42
C PHE A 34 -5.94 -10.56 -5.74
N ALA A 35 -6.62 -11.14 -6.71
CA ALA A 35 -6.12 -11.31 -8.07
C ALA A 35 -6.85 -10.35 -9.02
N ALA A 36 -6.22 -10.00 -10.13
CA ALA A 36 -6.86 -9.22 -11.17
C ALA A 36 -7.91 -10.09 -11.88
N HIS A 37 -9.17 -9.64 -11.88
CA HIS A 37 -10.28 -10.30 -12.58
C HIS A 37 -10.85 -9.45 -13.72
N MET A 38 -10.30 -8.25 -13.93
CA MET A 38 -10.73 -7.33 -14.98
C MET A 38 -9.92 -7.57 -16.24
N ALA A 39 -10.60 -7.71 -17.37
CA ALA A 39 -9.98 -7.78 -18.69
C ALA A 39 -9.11 -6.54 -18.97
N GLU A 40 -8.03 -6.73 -19.73
CA GLU A 40 -7.05 -5.69 -20.00
C GLU A 40 -7.64 -4.52 -20.78
N GLU A 41 -8.48 -4.80 -21.77
CA GLU A 41 -9.16 -3.82 -22.60
C GLU A 41 -10.02 -2.91 -21.73
N ARG A 42 -10.83 -3.52 -20.85
CA ARG A 42 -11.71 -2.78 -19.95
C ARG A 42 -10.93 -1.92 -18.94
N ARG A 43 -9.81 -2.46 -18.41
CA ARG A 43 -8.91 -1.71 -17.54
C ARG A 43 -8.31 -0.51 -18.27
N GLY A 44 -7.92 -0.69 -19.53
CA GLY A 44 -7.37 0.36 -20.38
C GLY A 44 -8.36 1.50 -20.64
N GLU A 45 -9.61 1.17 -21.01
CA GLU A 45 -10.67 2.15 -21.21
C GLU A 45 -10.93 3.01 -19.96
N LEU A 46 -11.09 2.37 -18.81
CA LEU A 46 -11.36 3.05 -17.54
C LEU A 46 -10.21 3.96 -17.14
N TYR A 47 -8.97 3.48 -17.30
CA TYR A 47 -7.78 4.25 -16.98
C TYR A 47 -7.61 5.46 -17.92
N ALA A 48 -7.83 5.29 -19.22
CA ALA A 48 -7.81 6.38 -20.19
C ALA A 48 -8.88 7.45 -19.88
N GLY A 49 -10.08 7.02 -19.47
CA GLY A 49 -11.13 7.91 -18.99
C GLY A 49 -10.73 8.70 -17.75
N TRP A 50 -10.13 8.04 -16.75
CA TRP A 50 -9.60 8.70 -15.55
C TRP A 50 -8.52 9.73 -15.89
N GLN A 51 -7.54 9.37 -16.74
CA GLN A 51 -6.51 10.31 -17.18
C GLN A 51 -7.10 11.52 -17.91
N ASN A 52 -8.15 11.33 -18.71
CA ASN A 52 -8.86 12.42 -19.36
C ASN A 52 -9.49 13.36 -18.32
N ALA A 53 -10.17 12.81 -17.30
CA ALA A 53 -10.74 13.58 -16.21
C ALA A 53 -9.66 14.38 -15.45
N VAL A 54 -8.54 13.76 -15.10
CA VAL A 54 -7.40 14.42 -14.44
C VAL A 54 -6.86 15.57 -15.29
N ARG A 55 -6.70 15.39 -16.61
CA ARG A 55 -6.25 16.46 -17.51
C ARG A 55 -7.18 17.67 -17.50
N ARG A 56 -8.50 17.46 -17.42
CA ARG A 56 -9.49 18.54 -17.43
C ARG A 56 -9.49 19.39 -16.16
N VAL A 57 -9.03 18.84 -15.03
CA VAL A 57 -9.04 19.52 -13.73
C VAL A 57 -7.68 20.06 -13.32
N ARG A 58 -6.64 19.80 -14.11
CA ARG A 58 -5.30 20.32 -13.87
C ARG A 58 -5.18 21.71 -14.51
N SER A 59 -4.81 22.71 -13.73
CA SER A 59 -4.39 24.01 -14.25
C SER A 59 -3.05 23.86 -15.00
N GLU A 60 -2.88 24.59 -16.10
CA GLU A 60 -1.56 24.73 -16.73
C GLU A 60 -0.63 25.45 -15.76
N ALA A 61 0.62 24.98 -15.66
CA ALA A 61 1.67 25.59 -14.86
C ALA A 61 2.40 26.66 -15.67
#